data_AF-A0A7K1YZC6-F1
#
_entry.id   AF-A0A7K1YZC6-F1
#
_cell.length_a   1.000
_cell.length_b   1.000
_cell.length_c   1.000
_cell.angle_alpha   90.00
_cell.angle_beta   90.00
_cell.angle_gamma   90.00
#
_symmetry.space_group_name_H-M   'P 1'
#
loop_
_entity.id
_entity.type
_entity.pdbx_description
1 polymer ?
#
loop_
_entity_poly.entity_id
_entity_poly.type
_entity_poly.pdbx_seq_one_letter_code
_entity_poly.pdbx_strand_id
1 'polypeptide(L)'
;MARAAEAPPEPTPASKKQPKRRPLPDHLPREETVLAPGERCTDYGGRLKRLGEDVTEELEYIPGRFVVKRIVRPRLCSESKYLESEAKTLESLLANRT
;
A
#
# COMPACT_ATOMS: atom_id res chain seq x y z
N MET A 1 18.81 -58.15 -12.75
CA MET A 1 18.70 -56.76 -13.23
C MET A 1 17.30 -56.26 -12.87
N ALA A 2 17.10 -55.68 -11.68
CA ALA A 2 15.78 -55.21 -11.24
C ALA A 2 15.53 -53.78 -11.78
N ARG A 3 14.36 -53.57 -12.39
CA ARG A 3 13.94 -52.31 -13.00
C ARG A 3 13.39 -51.37 -11.93
N ALA A 4 14.01 -50.21 -11.75
CA ALA A 4 13.52 -49.16 -10.88
C ALA A 4 12.16 -48.65 -11.40
N ALA A 5 11.13 -48.74 -10.57
CA ALA A 5 9.84 -48.13 -10.82
C ALA A 5 9.96 -46.63 -10.54
N GLU A 6 9.70 -45.83 -11.57
CA GLU A 6 9.66 -44.37 -11.51
C GLU A 6 8.36 -43.95 -10.79
N ALA A 7 8.50 -43.27 -9.66
CA ALA A 7 7.37 -42.78 -8.87
C ALA A 7 6.64 -41.64 -9.60
N PRO A 8 5.30 -41.55 -9.53
CA PRO A 8 4.55 -40.50 -10.20
C PRO A 8 4.85 -39.12 -9.59
N PRO A 9 4.83 -38.04 -10.40
CA PRO A 9 5.13 -36.70 -9.90
C PRO A 9 4.02 -36.23 -8.94
N GLU A 10 4.44 -35.81 -7.74
CA GLU A 10 3.52 -35.25 -6.75
C GLU A 10 2.89 -33.94 -7.26
N PRO A 11 1.59 -33.69 -7.01
CA PRO A 11 0.92 -32.48 -7.46
C PRO A 11 1.45 -31.28 -6.67
N THR A 12 2.17 -30.39 -7.35
CA THR A 12 2.57 -29.09 -6.80
C THR A 12 1.35 -28.32 -6.33
N PRO A 13 1.35 -27.74 -5.11
CA PRO A 13 0.19 -26.99 -4.61
C PRO A 13 -0.02 -25.76 -5.49
N ALA A 14 -1.15 -25.73 -6.21
CA ALA A 14 -1.58 -24.56 -6.93
C ALA A 14 -1.65 -23.37 -5.97
N SER A 15 -0.89 -22.30 -6.27
CA SER A 15 -0.88 -21.08 -5.48
C SER A 15 -2.32 -20.54 -5.38
N LYS A 16 -2.92 -20.60 -4.19
CA LYS A 16 -4.25 -20.05 -3.93
C LYS A 16 -4.22 -18.56 -4.30
N LYS A 17 -4.98 -18.17 -5.32
CA LYS A 17 -5.09 -16.76 -5.72
C LYS A 17 -5.59 -15.97 -4.52
N GLN A 18 -4.76 -15.06 -4.01
CA GLN A 18 -5.17 -14.17 -2.93
C GLN A 18 -6.41 -13.38 -3.40
N PRO A 19 -7.47 -13.28 -2.57
CA PRO A 19 -8.64 -12.49 -2.91
C PRO A 19 -8.22 -11.02 -3.00
N LYS A 20 -8.13 -10.51 -4.24
CA LYS A 20 -7.90 -9.08 -4.48
C LYS A 20 -9.21 -8.35 -4.18
N ARG A 21 -9.15 -7.40 -3.25
CA ARG A 21 -10.27 -6.49 -3.00
C ARG A 21 -10.55 -5.73 -4.29
N ARG A 22 -11.76 -5.87 -4.81
CA ARG A 22 -12.20 -5.02 -5.93
C ARG A 22 -12.38 -3.61 -5.38
N PRO A 23 -11.96 -2.57 -6.12
CA PRO A 23 -12.21 -1.19 -5.71
C PRO A 23 -13.71 -0.96 -5.58
N LEU A 24 -14.10 -0.02 -4.71
CA LEU A 24 -15.50 0.35 -4.56
C LEU A 24 -16.01 0.98 -5.86
N PRO A 25 -17.27 0.74 -6.25
CA PRO A 25 -17.81 1.29 -7.48
C PRO A 25 -17.76 2.83 -7.57
N ASP A 26 -17.45 3.35 -8.75
CA ASP A 26 -17.26 4.80 -8.98
C ASP A 26 -18.54 5.66 -8.91
N HIS A 27 -19.71 5.02 -9.03
CA HIS A 27 -21.00 5.71 -8.97
C HIS A 27 -21.46 6.02 -7.54
N LEU A 28 -20.76 5.48 -6.53
CA LEU A 28 -21.05 5.79 -5.14
C LEU A 28 -20.48 7.17 -4.78
N PRO A 29 -21.25 8.02 -4.07
CA PRO A 29 -20.74 9.31 -3.62
C PRO A 29 -19.54 9.11 -2.69
N ARG A 30 -18.45 9.84 -2.95
CA ARG A 30 -17.22 9.81 -2.15
C ARG A 30 -17.15 11.05 -1.26
N GLU A 31 -16.98 10.84 0.03
CA GLU A 31 -16.71 11.90 1.02
C GLU A 31 -15.23 11.81 1.44
N GLU A 32 -14.45 12.83 1.12
CA GLU A 32 -13.01 12.85 1.40
C GLU A 32 -12.73 13.54 2.74
N THR A 33 -11.96 12.86 3.60
CA THR A 33 -11.49 13.40 4.89
C THR A 33 -9.99 13.29 4.97
N VAL A 34 -9.30 14.42 5.11
CA VAL A 34 -7.84 14.47 5.25
C VAL A 34 -7.47 14.50 6.73
N LEU A 35 -6.77 13.47 7.20
CA LEU A 35 -6.23 13.39 8.56
C LEU A 35 -4.74 13.73 8.53
N ALA A 36 -4.42 15.02 8.65
CA ALA A 36 -3.05 15.52 8.61
C ALA A 36 -2.36 15.47 9.99
N PRO A 37 -1.11 15.00 10.10
CA PRO A 37 -0.38 14.88 11.37
C PRO A 37 0.21 16.21 11.92
N GLY A 38 -0.30 17.36 11.47
CA GLY A 38 0.21 18.70 11.83
C GLY A 38 1.33 19.23 10.91
N GLU A 39 1.66 20.51 11.04
CA GLU A 39 2.60 21.21 10.15
C GLU A 39 4.08 21.08 10.54
N ARG A 40 4.35 20.74 11.81
CA ARG A 40 5.70 20.69 12.37
C ARG A 40 5.96 19.35 13.03
N CYS A 41 7.15 18.82 12.81
CA CYS A 41 7.61 17.65 13.53
C CYS A 41 7.99 18.04 14.96
N THR A 42 7.37 17.42 15.96
CA THR A 42 7.72 17.62 17.37
C THR A 42 9.16 17.22 17.67
N ASP A 43 9.70 16.27 16.92
CA ASP A 43 10.99 15.65 17.23
C ASP A 43 12.18 16.35 16.57
N TYR A 44 11.94 17.02 15.43
CA TYR A 44 13.01 17.63 14.62
C TYR A 44 12.82 19.13 14.38
N GLY A 45 11.68 19.72 14.77
CA GLY A 45 11.39 21.16 14.65
C GLY A 45 11.42 21.74 13.23
N GLY A 46 11.72 20.91 12.23
CA GLY A 46 11.95 21.31 10.85
C GLY A 46 10.70 21.26 9.97
N ARG A 47 10.87 21.72 8.73
CA ARG A 47 9.84 21.67 7.70
C ARG A 47 9.56 20.22 7.32
N LEU A 48 8.28 19.90 7.17
CA LEU A 48 7.80 18.59 6.76
C LEU A 48 7.57 18.59 5.23
N LYS A 49 8.17 17.62 4.55
CA LYS A 49 7.96 17.36 3.12
C LYS A 49 6.99 16.20 2.95
N ARG A 50 6.12 16.27 1.94
CA ARG A 50 5.19 15.19 1.58
C ARG A 50 5.96 14.05 0.91
N LEU A 51 5.87 12.84 1.48
CA LEU A 51 6.47 11.61 0.94
C LEU A 51 5.46 10.83 0.09
N GLY A 52 4.20 10.85 0.50
CA GLY A 52 3.11 10.18 -0.18
C GLY A 52 1.86 10.26 0.67
N GLU A 53 0.82 9.55 0.25
CA GLU A 53 -0.45 9.49 0.96
C GLU A 53 -0.81 8.03 1.18
N ASP A 54 -1.48 7.76 2.29
CA ASP A 54 -2.17 6.49 2.53
C ASP A 54 -3.67 6.75 2.42
N VAL A 55 -4.35 5.96 1.60
CA VAL A 55 -5.77 6.18 1.27
C VAL A 55 -6.55 4.96 1.73
N THR A 56 -7.47 5.16 2.66
CA THR A 56 -8.40 4.14 3.12
C THR A 56 -9.79 4.46 2.60
N GLU A 57 -10.41 3.50 1.91
CA GLU A 57 -11.81 3.60 1.49
C GLU A 57 -12.70 2.69 2.34
N GLU A 58 -13.74 3.28 2.94
CA GLU A 58 -14.72 2.57 3.75
C GLU A 58 -16.13 2.83 3.19
N LEU A 59 -16.93 1.77 3.02
CA LEU A 59 -18.32 1.89 2.59
C LEU A 59 -19.22 2.08 3.80
N GLU A 60 -19.80 3.27 3.93
CA GLU A 60 -20.76 3.60 4.98
C GLU A 60 -22.19 3.51 4.45
N TYR A 61 -23.07 2.95 5.26
CA TYR A 61 -24.50 2.94 5.01
C TYR A 61 -25.17 4.08 5.77
N ILE A 62 -25.87 4.93 5.04
CA ILE A 62 -26.78 5.95 5.57
C ILE A 62 -28.18 5.53 5.12
N PRO A 63 -29.23 5.58 5.94
CA PRO A 63 -30.57 5.17 5.52
C PRO A 63 -30.96 5.76 4.15
N GLY A 64 -31.10 4.87 3.15
CA GLY A 64 -31.43 5.24 1.76
C GLY A 64 -30.27 5.43 0.78
N ARG A 65 -28.99 5.38 1.21
CA ARG A 65 -27.83 5.45 0.31
C ARG A 65 -26.55 4.88 0.90
N PHE A 66 -25.64 4.50 0.03
CA PHE A 66 -24.26 4.16 0.42
C PHE A 66 -23.34 5.32 0.08
N VAL A 67 -22.37 5.57 0.95
CA VAL A 67 -21.34 6.60 0.78
C VAL A 67 -19.98 5.95 0.98
N VAL A 68 -19.01 6.32 0.16
CA VAL A 68 -17.62 5.89 0.33
C VAL A 68 -16.88 6.97 1.10
N LYS A 69 -16.50 6.67 2.34
CA LYS A 69 -15.60 7.48 3.14
C LYS A 69 -14.17 7.26 2.66
N ARG A 70 -13.59 8.26 2.01
CA ARG A 70 -12.20 8.27 1.55
C ARG A 70 -11.34 9.02 2.57
N ILE A 71 -10.62 8.27 3.40
CA ILE A 71 -9.74 8.84 4.42
C ILE A 71 -8.34 8.92 3.85
N VAL A 72 -7.84 10.16 3.67
CA VAL A 72 -6.49 10.43 3.19
C VAL A 72 -5.60 10.77 4.37
N ARG A 73 -4.52 10.02 4.56
CA ARG A 73 -3.50 10.24 5.60
C ARG A 73 -2.19 10.60 4.94
N PRO A 74 -1.84 11.90 4.84
CA PRO A 74 -0.57 12.31 4.28
C PRO A 74 0.60 11.78 5.11
N ARG A 75 1.53 11.10 4.45
CA ARG A 75 2.81 10.70 5.01
C ARG A 75 3.79 11.86 4.84
N LEU A 76 4.14 12.47 5.96
CA LEU A 76 5.09 13.57 6.03
C LEU A 76 6.43 13.06 6.59
N CYS A 77 7.53 13.58 6.05
CA CYS A 77 8.87 13.29 6.54
C CYS A 77 9.67 14.58 6.71
N SER A 78 10.61 14.59 7.65
CA SER A 78 11.58 15.69 7.74
C SER A 78 12.48 15.67 6.52
N GLU A 79 12.91 16.85 6.06
CA GLU A 79 13.75 16.99 4.87
C GLU A 79 15.03 16.13 4.94
N SER A 80 15.67 16.04 6.10
CA SER A 80 16.87 15.22 6.31
C SER A 80 16.66 13.73 6.02
N LYS A 81 15.50 13.16 6.41
CA LYS A 81 15.19 11.74 6.21
C LYS A 81 14.71 11.45 4.78
N TYR A 82 14.26 12.47 4.05
CA TYR A 82 13.81 12.31 2.66
C TYR A 82 14.95 11.90 1.73
N LEU A 83 16.10 12.57 1.84
CA LEU A 83 17.28 12.29 1.01
C LEU A 83 17.81 10.87 1.22
N GLU A 84 17.79 10.38 2.46
CA GLU A 84 18.18 8.99 2.78
C GLU A 84 17.25 7.96 2.14
N SER A 85 15.95 8.25 2.08
CA SER A 85 14.96 7.36 1.47
C SER A 85 15.11 7.26 -0.05
N GLU A 86 15.46 8.38 -0.70
CA GLU A 86 15.68 8.48 -2.15
C GLU A 86 16.96 7.74 -2.58
N ALA A 87 18.05 7.88 -1.82
CA ALA A 87 19.28 7.11 -2.05
C ALA A 87 19.04 5.59 -1.97
N LYS A 88 18.31 5.12 -0.94
CA LYS A 88 17.97 3.69 -0.80
C LYS A 88 17.05 3.17 -1.90
N THR A 89 16.10 3.99 -2.39
CA THR A 89 15.24 3.57 -3.51
C THR A 89 16.02 3.45 -4.81
N LEU A 90 16.98 4.35 -5.06
CA LEU A 90 17.87 4.24 -6.23
C LEU A 90 18.80 3.03 -6.14
N GLU A 91 19.38 2.75 -4.97
CA GLU A 91 20.20 1.56 -4.75
C GLU A 91 19.42 0.25 -4.98
N SER A 92 18.20 0.16 -4.44
CA SER A 92 17.32 -1.00 -4.66
C SER A 92 16.87 -1.15 -6.12
N LEU A 93 16.63 -0.06 -6.85
CA LEU A 93 16.31 -0.09 -8.29
C LEU A 93 17.52 -0.55 -9.14
N LEU A 94 18.73 -0.17 -8.75
CA LEU A 94 19.97 -0.62 -9.40
C LEU A 94 20.25 -2.10 -9.10
N ALA A 95 20.00 -2.55 -7.87
CA ALA A 95 20.18 -3.96 -7.47
C ALA A 95 19.20 -4.93 -8.13
N ASN A 96 17.99 -4.49 -8.49
CA ASN A 96 16.98 -5.31 -9.19
C ASN A 96 17.17 -5.37 -10.72
N ARG A 97 18.14 -4.63 -11.27
CA ARG A 97 18.44 -4.61 -12.72
C ARG A 97 19.53 -5.59 -13.14
N THR A 98 20.28 -6.15 -12.19
CA THR A 98 21.27 -7.22 -12.38
C THR A 98 20.66 -8.56 -12.01
#